data_AF-M3A774-F1
#
_entry.id   AF-M3A774-F1
#
_cell.length_a   1.000
_cell.length_b   1.000
_cell.length_c   1.000
_cell.angle_alpha   90.00
_cell.angle_beta   90.00
_cell.angle_gamma   90.00
#
_symmetry.space_group_name_H-M   'P 1'
#
loop_
_entity.id
_entity.type
_entity.pdbx_description
1 polymer ?
#
loop_
_entity_poly.entity_id
_entity_poly.type
_entity_poly.pdbx_seq_one_letter_code
_entity_poly.pdbx_strand_id
1 'polypeptide(L)' 'MEVVADRARITRQTLAKVERGDTSVSIGIYATVMHALGLIDKLGDVANDPMASMLEDEALPKRIRARKKVSES' A
#
# COMPACT_ATOMS: atom_id res chain seq x y z
N MET A 1 -12.08 17.72 -7.76
CA MET A 1 -11.66 16.34 -8.07
C MET A 1 -12.81 15.46 -8.61
N GLU A 2 -13.83 16.01 -9.29
CA GLU A 2 -14.97 15.19 -9.82
C GLU A 2 -14.55 14.31 -10.98
N VAL A 3 -13.86 14.91 -11.95
CA VAL A 3 -13.38 14.27 -13.18
C VAL A 3 -12.56 13.01 -12.89
N VAL A 4 -11.77 12.99 -11.81
CA VAL A 4 -10.95 11.82 -11.44
C VAL A 4 -11.82 10.69 -10.89
N ALA A 5 -12.80 11.00 -10.04
CA ALA A 5 -13.73 10.01 -9.51
C ALA A 5 -14.53 9.35 -10.64
N ASP A 6 -14.98 10.14 -11.62
CA ASP A 6 -15.71 9.64 -12.80
C ASP A 6 -14.83 8.76 -13.68
N ARG A 7 -13.60 9.21 -13.99
CA ARG A 7 -12.64 8.41 -14.78
C ARG A 7 -12.25 7.11 -14.08
N ALA A 8 -12.13 7.14 -12.76
CA ALA A 8 -11.84 5.96 -11.95
C ALA A 8 -13.10 5.11 -11.64
N ARG A 9 -14.30 5.53 -12.08
CA ARG A 9 -15.58 4.87 -11.83
C ARG A 9 -15.86 4.60 -10.35
N ILE A 10 -15.56 5.58 -9.48
CA ILE A 10 -15.78 5.51 -8.03
C ILE A 10 -16.56 6.73 -7.52
N THR A 11 -17.06 6.63 -6.29
CA THR A 11 -17.68 7.79 -5.63
C THR A 11 -16.63 8.78 -5.15
N ARG A 12 -17.03 10.05 -4.99
CA ARG A 12 -16.20 11.08 -4.34
C ARG A 12 -15.78 10.69 -2.93
N GLN A 13 -16.65 9.98 -2.19
CA GLN A 13 -16.35 9.51 -0.85
C GLN A 13 -15.21 8.47 -0.87
N THR A 14 -15.21 7.56 -1.85
CA THR A 14 -14.14 6.60 -2.06
C THR A 14 -12.84 7.33 -2.42
N LEU A 15 -12.89 8.33 -3.30
CA LEU A 15 -11.71 9.11 -3.66
C LEU A 15 -11.12 9.86 -2.45
N ALA A 16 -11.97 10.41 -1.58
CA ALA A 16 -11.52 11.06 -0.34
C ALA A 16 -10.92 10.08 0.68
N LYS A 17 -11.27 8.79 0.63
CA LYS A 17 -10.58 7.74 1.42
C LYS A 17 -9.20 7.42 0.85
N VAL A 18 -9.11 7.32 -0.48
CA VAL A 18 -7.85 7.12 -1.21
C VAL A 18 -6.86 8.26 -0.91
N GLU A 19 -7.31 9.52 -0.98
CA GLU A 19 -6.49 10.70 -0.66
C GLU A 19 -5.96 10.70 0.78
N ARG A 20 -6.68 10.07 1.70
CA ARG A 20 -6.28 9.93 3.11
C ARG A 20 -5.41 8.69 3.37
N GLY A 21 -5.14 7.86 2.37
CA GLY A 21 -4.41 6.61 2.55
C GLY A 21 -5.16 5.58 3.40
N ASP A 22 -6.50 5.58 3.36
CA ASP A 22 -7.33 4.66 4.13
C ASP A 22 -7.07 3.19 3.68
N THR A 23 -6.61 2.36 4.62
CA THR A 23 -6.25 0.95 4.39
C THR A 23 -7.46 0.03 4.18
N SER A 24 -8.68 0.50 4.45
CA SER A 24 -9.91 -0.23 4.14
C SER A 24 -10.27 -0.23 2.64
N VAL A 25 -9.62 0.64 1.86
CA VAL A 25 -9.83 0.71 0.41
C VAL A 25 -8.98 -0.35 -0.28
N SER A 26 -9.59 -1.12 -1.20
CA SER A 26 -8.86 -2.16 -1.93
C SER A 26 -7.76 -1.58 -2.81
N ILE A 27 -6.65 -2.31 -2.97
CA ILE A 27 -5.52 -1.87 -3.81
C ILE A 27 -5.92 -1.65 -5.27
N GLY A 28 -6.91 -2.38 -5.77
CA GLY A 28 -7.45 -2.19 -7.13
C GLY A 28 -8.08 -0.80 -7.33
N ILE A 29 -8.67 -0.21 -6.29
CA ILE A 29 -9.21 1.15 -6.35
C ILE A 29 -8.07 2.17 -6.43
N TYR A 30 -7.01 2.00 -5.63
CA TYR A 30 -5.81 2.84 -5.75
C TYR A 30 -5.21 2.77 -7.15
N ALA A 31 -5.07 1.58 -7.72
CA ALA A 31 -4.57 1.38 -9.08
C ALA A 31 -5.46 2.05 -10.13
N THR A 32 -6.80 1.96 -9.99
CA THR A 32 -7.73 2.59 -10.93
C THR A 32 -7.64 4.12 -10.88
N VAL A 33 -7.49 4.70 -9.68
CA VAL A 33 -7.27 6.15 -9.51
C VAL A 33 -5.93 6.56 -10.11
N MET A 34 -4.85 5.82 -9.85
CA MET A 34 -3.54 6.08 -10.46
C MET A 34 -3.59 6.00 -11.98
N HIS A 35 -4.30 5.03 -12.54
CA HIS A 35 -4.51 4.91 -13.99
C HIS A 35 -5.25 6.13 -14.56
N ALA A 36 -6.33 6.58 -13.92
CA ALA A 36 -7.08 7.77 -14.32
C ALA A 36 -6.24 9.07 -14.28
N LEU A 37 -5.17 9.10 -13.48
CA LEU A 37 -4.21 10.20 -13.36
C LEU A 37 -2.96 10.04 -14.24
N GLY A 38 -2.79 8.91 -14.94
CA GLY A 38 -1.58 8.62 -15.71
C GLY A 38 -0.35 8.29 -14.85
N LEU A 39 -0.58 7.77 -13.63
CA LEU A 39 0.46 7.46 -12.64
C LEU A 39 0.62 5.95 -12.39
N ILE A 40 -0.03 5.09 -13.16
CA ILE A 40 -0.07 3.65 -12.91
C ILE A 40 1.32 3.00 -12.89
N ASP A 41 2.25 3.49 -13.71
CA ASP A 41 3.61 2.94 -13.80
C ASP A 41 4.39 3.16 -12.49
N LYS A 42 4.03 4.20 -11.71
CA LYS A 42 4.65 4.48 -10.40
C LYS A 42 4.18 3.52 -9.31
N LEU A 43 3.15 2.71 -9.55
CA LEU A 43 2.69 1.74 -8.55
C LEU A 43 3.76 0.69 -8.24
N GLY A 44 4.63 0.37 -9.21
CA GLY A 44 5.76 -0.54 -9.00
C GLY A 44 6.84 0.04 -8.08
N ASP A 45 6.96 1.37 -8.02
CA ASP A 45 7.96 2.04 -7.18
C ASP A 45 7.65 1.94 -5.69
N VAL A 46 6.39 1.66 -5.33
CA VAL A 46 5.94 1.53 -3.93
C VAL A 46 6.72 0.43 -3.18
N ALA A 47 7.12 -0.64 -3.88
CA ALA A 47 7.90 -1.72 -3.28
C ALA A 47 9.34 -1.31 -2.93
N ASN A 48 9.85 -0.21 -3.50
CA ASN A 48 11.20 0.28 -3.30
C ASN A 48 11.24 1.53 -2.41
N ASP A 49 10.19 1.81 -1.64
CA ASP A 49 10.14 2.97 -0.74
C ASP A 49 11.09 2.80 0.46
N PRO A 50 12.22 3.55 0.52
CA PRO A 50 13.19 3.39 1.60
C PRO A 50 12.61 3.82 2.95
N MET A 51 11.68 4.79 2.97
CA MET A 51 11.04 5.25 4.20
C MET A 51 10.17 4.13 4.79
N ALA A 52 9.43 3.43 3.94
CA ALA A 52 8.62 2.29 4.36
C ALA A 52 9.51 1.19 4.98
N SER A 53 10.63 0.85 4.33
CA SER A 53 11.59 -0.11 4.86
C SER A 53 12.15 0.32 6.23
N MET A 54 12.50 1.59 6.39
CA MET A 54 13.02 2.11 7.67
C MET A 54 11.98 2.02 8.80
N LEU A 55 10.71 2.34 8.50
CA LEU A 55 9.61 2.24 9.47
C LEU A 55 9.32 0.78 9.84
N GLU A 56 9.37 -0.14 8.88
CA GLU A 56 9.22 -1.58 9.13
C GLU A 56 10.37 -2.12 9.99
N ASP A 57 11.61 -1.72 9.68
CA ASP A 57 12.80 -2.07 10.46
C ASP A 57 12.70 -1.56 11.90
N GLU A 58 12.19 -0.34 12.11
CA GLU A 58 11.97 0.21 13.46
C GLU A 58 10.83 -0.51 14.21
N ALA A 59 9.81 -0.98 13.48
CA ALA A 59 8.72 -1.77 14.04
C ALA A 59 9.12 -3.22 14.38
N LEU A 60 10.30 -3.69 13.95
CA LEU A 60 10.75 -5.04 14.25
C LEU A 60 10.89 -5.27 15.77
N PRO A 61 10.48 -6.45 16.27
CA PRO A 61 10.64 -6.77 17.68
C PRO A 61 12.13 -6.91 18.04
N LYS A 62 12.55 -6.21 19.09
CA LYS A 62 13.95 -6.18 19.60
C LYS A 62 14.54 -7.55 19.97
N ARG A 63 13.72 -8.60 20.11
CA ARG A 63 14.16 -9.98 20.40
C ARG A 63 13.42 -10.96 19.53
N ILE A 64 14.12 -11.53 18.55
CA ILE A 64 13.62 -12.65 17.76
C ILE A 64 14.06 -13.94 18.46
N ARG A 65 13.10 -14.73 18.98
CA ARG A 65 13.41 -16.07 19.50
C ARG A 65 13.58 -17.02 18.30
N ALA A 66 14.80 -17.47 18.06
CA ALA A 66 15.04 -18.51 17.06
C ALA A 66 14.29 -19.80 17.48
N ARG A 67 13.53 -20.38 16.54
CA ARG A 67 12.86 -21.67 16.76
C ARG A 67 13.93 -22.73 16.95
N LYS A 68 13.90 -23.46 18.07
CA LYS A 68 14.80 -24.57 18.36
C LYS A 68 14.68 -25.59 17.21
N LYS A 69 15.76 -25.83 16.46
CA LYS A 69 15.81 -26.97 15.53
C LYS A 69 15.62 -28.23 16.37
N VAL A 70 14.51 -28.93 16.14
CA VAL A 70 14.34 -30.29 16.65
C VAL A 70 15.32 -31.12 15.82
N SER A 71 16.38 -31.62 16.47
CA SER A 71 17.26 -32.61 15.90
C SER A 71 16.46 -33.89 15.70
N GLU A 72 16.18 -34.25 14.44
CA GLU A 72 15.78 -35.61 14.09
C GLU A 72 16.99 -36.54 14.27
N SER A 73 16.76 -37.62 15.01
CA SER A 73 17.71 -38.71 15.28
C SER A 73 17.55 -39.83 14.25
#